data_AF-A0A6P0RKW2-F1
#
_entry.id   AF-A0A6P0RKW2-F1
#
_cell.length_a   1.000
_cell.length_b   1.000
_cell.length_c   1.000
_cell.angle_alpha   90.00
_cell.angle_beta   90.00
_cell.angle_gamma   90.00
#
_symmetry.space_group_name_H-M   'P 1'
#
loop_
_entity.id
_entity.type
_entity.pdbx_description
1 polymer ?
#
loop_
_entity_poly.entity_id
_entity_poly.type
_entity_poly.pdbx_seq_one_letter_code
_entity_poly.pdbx_strand_id
1 'polypeptide(L)'
;MTIEIWMGKNFDTSYEREAVERFLDDMEFRFGNEEKLHLVLMDYYIENRQIDLTVLKNDAIIPIELKECHEPFIASENGDWCTPSGYIVGSEDRNPFQQVYENRLKWLNLLKGNKHKFRCFETATDNRPF
;
A
#
# COMPACT_ATOMS: atom_id res chain seq x y z
N MET A 1 0.13 -16.51 14.34
CA MET A 1 0.33 -16.11 12.93
C MET A 1 0.04 -14.63 12.91
N THR A 2 1.07 -13.85 12.67
CA THR A 2 1.06 -12.40 12.96
C THR A 2 0.85 -11.59 11.69
N ILE A 3 1.13 -12.19 10.54
CA ILE A 3 0.90 -11.62 9.22
C ILE A 3 -0.11 -12.49 8.49
N GLU A 4 -1.19 -11.87 8.01
CA GLU A 4 -2.16 -12.50 7.13
C GLU A 4 -2.15 -11.78 5.78
N ILE A 5 -2.42 -12.51 4.70
CA ILE A 5 -2.36 -11.98 3.34
C ILE A 5 -3.70 -12.23 2.66
N TRP A 6 -4.22 -11.20 2.01
CA TRP A 6 -5.34 -11.31 1.10
C TRP A 6 -4.94 -10.75 -0.27
N MET A 7 -5.19 -11.53 -1.32
CA MET A 7 -4.87 -11.16 -2.70
C MET A 7 -6.15 -10.97 -3.50
N GLY A 8 -6.30 -9.82 -4.15
CA GLY A 8 -7.44 -9.50 -5.00
C GLY A 8 -7.37 -10.15 -6.38
N LYS A 9 -6.16 -10.38 -6.91
CA LYS A 9 -5.89 -11.21 -8.09
C LYS A 9 -4.62 -12.06 -7.91
N ASN A 10 -4.43 -13.01 -8.81
CA ASN A 10 -3.17 -13.75 -8.91
C ASN A 10 -2.11 -12.88 -9.61
N PHE A 11 -0.83 -13.14 -9.32
CA PHE A 11 0.28 -12.49 -10.01
C PHE A 11 0.25 -12.76 -11.52
N ASP A 12 0.44 -11.71 -12.32
CA ASP A 12 0.50 -11.80 -13.76
C ASP A 12 1.94 -12.06 -14.24
N THR A 13 2.94 -11.67 -13.43
CA THR A 13 4.37 -11.83 -13.75
C THR A 13 5.19 -12.47 -12.62
N SER A 14 6.35 -13.02 -12.96
CA SER A 14 7.33 -13.51 -11.97
C SER A 14 7.92 -12.39 -11.13
N TYR A 15 8.13 -11.22 -11.72
CA TYR A 15 8.70 -10.06 -11.04
C TYR A 15 7.79 -9.52 -9.95
N GLU A 16 6.48 -9.46 -10.20
CA GLU A 16 5.49 -9.11 -9.17
C GLU A 16 5.54 -10.10 -8.00
N ARG A 17 5.60 -11.40 -8.29
CA ARG A 17 5.75 -12.42 -7.24
C ARG A 17 7.02 -12.22 -6.42
N GLU A 18 8.17 -12.02 -7.06
CA GLU A 18 9.46 -11.85 -6.36
C GLU A 18 9.49 -10.60 -5.48
N ALA A 19 8.94 -9.48 -5.96
CA ALA A 19 8.85 -8.25 -5.16
C ALA A 19 8.01 -8.46 -3.90
N VAL A 20 6.95 -9.24 -4.02
CA VAL A 20 6.02 -9.55 -2.93
C VAL A 20 6.63 -10.54 -1.96
N GLU A 21 7.28 -11.60 -2.43
CA GLU A 21 8.00 -12.55 -1.58
C GLU A 21 9.03 -11.84 -0.71
N ARG A 22 9.84 -10.94 -1.30
CA ARG A 22 10.80 -10.12 -0.55
C ARG A 22 10.12 -9.26 0.52
N PHE A 23 9.00 -8.62 0.17
CA PHE A 23 8.23 -7.83 1.13
C PHE A 23 7.72 -8.68 2.30
N LEU A 24 7.21 -9.87 2.02
CA LEU A 24 6.67 -10.78 3.04
C LEU A 24 7.78 -11.35 3.93
N ASP A 25 8.94 -11.67 3.36
CA ASP A 25 10.12 -12.10 4.11
C ASP A 25 10.58 -10.99 5.09
N ASP A 26 10.62 -9.74 4.63
CA ASP A 26 10.94 -8.59 5.48
C ASP A 26 9.90 -8.36 6.58
N MET A 27 8.62 -8.54 6.26
CA MET A 27 7.53 -8.44 7.24
C MET A 27 7.66 -9.53 8.31
N GLU A 28 7.87 -10.80 7.92
CA GLU A 28 8.03 -11.91 8.85
C GLU A 28 9.29 -11.74 9.71
N PHE A 29 10.41 -11.33 9.10
CA PHE A 29 11.66 -11.07 9.82
C PHE A 29 11.50 -9.99 10.90
N ARG A 30 10.76 -8.91 10.60
CA ARG A 30 10.59 -7.79 11.53
C ARG A 30 9.46 -7.97 12.52
N PHE A 31 8.36 -8.59 12.09
CA PHE A 31 7.08 -8.57 12.79
C PHE A 31 6.49 -9.96 13.06
N GLY A 32 7.08 -11.05 12.55
CA GLY A 32 6.53 -12.41 12.68
C GLY A 32 6.36 -12.91 14.12
N ASN A 33 7.10 -12.33 15.07
CA ASN A 33 7.01 -12.64 16.50
C ASN A 33 6.14 -11.67 17.31
N GLU A 34 5.51 -10.67 16.69
CA GLU A 34 4.59 -9.79 17.41
C GLU A 34 3.26 -10.51 17.72
N GLU A 35 2.54 -10.04 18.75
CA GLU A 35 1.18 -10.52 19.02
C GLU A 35 0.12 -9.81 18.15
N LYS A 36 0.51 -8.71 17.49
CA LYS A 36 -0.41 -7.86 16.74
C LYS A 36 -0.58 -8.35 15.32
N LEU A 37 -1.83 -8.53 14.89
CA LEU A 37 -2.14 -8.87 13.50
C LEU A 37 -1.77 -7.71 12.55
N HIS A 38 -1.03 -8.04 11.49
CA HIS A 38 -0.79 -7.21 10.32
C HIS A 38 -1.46 -7.87 9.11
N LEU A 39 -2.46 -7.22 8.51
CA LEU A 39 -3.12 -7.73 7.31
C LEU A 39 -2.52 -7.05 6.08
N VAL A 40 -1.97 -7.85 5.17
CA VAL A 40 -1.42 -7.39 3.90
C VAL A 40 -2.48 -7.62 2.82
N LEU A 41 -3.02 -6.54 2.28
CA LEU A 41 -3.92 -6.56 1.14
C LEU A 41 -3.10 -6.33 -0.12
N MET A 42 -3.30 -7.18 -1.12
CA MET A 42 -2.50 -7.17 -2.33
C MET A 42 -3.41 -7.10 -3.54
N ASP A 43 -3.00 -6.26 -4.48
CA ASP A 43 -3.49 -6.28 -5.84
C ASP A 43 -5.01 -6.25 -5.97
N TYR A 44 -5.57 -5.13 -5.56
CA TYR A 44 -7.01 -4.95 -5.44
C TYR A 44 -7.43 -3.55 -5.85
N TYR A 45 -8.73 -3.33 -5.94
CA TYR A 45 -9.27 -2.07 -6.46
C TYR A 45 -10.03 -1.29 -5.39
N ILE A 46 -9.78 0.02 -5.34
CA ILE A 46 -10.67 1.00 -4.68
C ILE A 46 -11.12 2.00 -5.74
N GLU A 47 -12.43 2.08 -6.00
CA GLU A 47 -13.00 3.02 -6.98
C GLU A 47 -12.28 3.00 -8.33
N ASN A 48 -12.08 1.80 -8.88
CA ASN A 48 -11.37 1.53 -10.15
C ASN A 48 -9.88 1.91 -10.18
N ARG A 49 -9.28 2.31 -9.04
CA ARG A 49 -7.84 2.45 -8.89
C ARG A 49 -7.28 1.13 -8.36
N GLN A 50 -6.39 0.51 -9.12
CA GLN A 50 -5.61 -0.63 -8.63
C GLN A 50 -4.64 -0.14 -7.55
N ILE A 51 -4.53 -0.90 -6.47
CA ILE A 51 -3.59 -0.70 -5.39
C ILE A 51 -2.73 -1.96 -5.31
N ASP A 52 -1.42 -1.78 -5.46
CA ASP A 52 -0.46 -2.89 -5.44
C ASP A 52 -0.46 -3.57 -4.08
N LEU A 53 -0.32 -2.79 -3.01
CA LEU A 53 -0.22 -3.30 -1.66
C LEU A 53 -0.77 -2.31 -0.63
N THR A 54 -1.39 -2.82 0.43
CA THR A 54 -1.70 -2.06 1.64
C THR A 54 -1.48 -2.90 2.87
N VAL A 55 -0.76 -2.37 3.86
CA VAL A 55 -0.68 -2.97 5.18
C VAL A 55 -1.73 -2.32 6.08
N LEU A 56 -2.63 -3.14 6.62
CA LEU A 56 -3.55 -2.76 7.69
C LEU A 56 -2.96 -3.19 9.03
N LYS A 57 -2.77 -2.20 9.89
CA LYS A 57 -2.42 -2.36 11.31
C LYS A 57 -3.61 -1.95 12.15
N ASN A 58 -3.56 -2.27 13.44
CA ASN A 58 -4.55 -1.80 14.41
C ASN A 58 -4.65 -0.27 14.50
N ASP A 59 -3.58 0.45 14.14
CA ASP A 59 -3.45 1.91 14.27
C ASP A 59 -3.15 2.63 12.95
N ALA A 60 -2.98 1.91 11.84
CA ALA A 60 -2.55 2.49 10.57
C ALA A 60 -3.08 1.74 9.36
N ILE A 61 -3.26 2.48 8.26
CA ILE A 61 -3.52 1.97 6.93
C ILE A 61 -2.42 2.54 6.06
N ILE A 62 -1.58 1.65 5.51
CA ILE A 62 -0.34 2.02 4.84
C ILE A 62 -0.41 1.52 3.40
N PRO A 63 -0.91 2.34 2.45
CA PRO A 63 -0.82 2.00 1.04
C PRO A 63 0.63 2.08 0.58
N ILE A 64 1.05 1.12 -0.22
CA ILE A 64 2.39 0.97 -0.77
C ILE A 64 2.26 0.76 -2.28
N GLU A 65 3.02 1.54 -3.04
CA GLU A 65 3.17 1.36 -4.48
C GLU A 65 4.47 0.61 -4.72
N LEU A 66 4.39 -0.51 -5.44
CA LEU A 66 5.57 -1.31 -5.78
C LEU A 66 6.08 -0.88 -7.15
N LYS A 67 7.39 -0.64 -7.25
CA LYS A 67 8.07 -0.36 -8.51
C LYS A 67 9.33 -1.18 -8.58
N GLU A 68 9.49 -1.90 -9.69
CA GLU A 68 10.75 -2.52 -10.02
C GLU A 68 11.63 -1.50 -10.76
N CYS A 69 12.87 -1.35 -10.30
CA CYS A 69 13.85 -0.45 -10.90
C CYS A 69 15.17 -1.21 -11.03
N HIS A 70 15.65 -1.38 -12.26
CA HIS A 70 16.94 -2.04 -12.53
C HIS A 70 18.14 -1.12 -12.31
N GLU A 71 17.90 0.19 -12.17
CA GLU A 71 18.90 1.21 -11.90
C GLU A 71 18.48 2.03 -10.67
N PRO A 72 19.44 2.60 -9.91
CA PRO A 72 19.14 3.65 -8.96
C PRO A 72 18.41 4.80 -9.64
N PHE A 73 17.57 5.52 -8.90
CA PHE A 73 16.82 6.66 -9.41
C PHE A 73 16.94 7.86 -8.48
N ILE A 74 16.73 9.05 -9.04
CA ILE A 74 16.57 10.29 -8.28
C ILE A 74 15.08 10.47 -8.04
N ALA A 75 14.68 10.52 -6.76
CA ALA A 75 13.31 10.74 -6.34
C ALA A 75 13.01 12.23 -6.15
N SER A 76 11.78 12.63 -6.46
CA SER A 76 11.23 13.96 -6.19
C SER A 76 9.75 13.85 -5.81
N GLU A 77 9.28 14.63 -4.85
CA GLU A 77 7.84 14.64 -4.53
C GLU A 77 7.00 15.27 -5.66
N ASN A 78 7.55 16.30 -6.32
CA ASN A 78 6.83 17.16 -7.25
C ASN A 78 7.35 17.08 -8.70
N GLY A 79 8.30 16.19 -8.98
CA GLY A 79 8.86 15.99 -10.31
C GLY A 79 9.05 14.52 -10.64
N ASP A 80 9.49 14.24 -11.85
CA ASP A 80 9.71 12.88 -12.31
C ASP A 80 10.76 12.16 -11.45
N TRP A 81 10.57 10.87 -11.31
CA TRP A 81 11.60 9.99 -10.78
C TRP A 81 12.39 9.44 -11.96
N CYS A 82 13.69 9.73 -12.02
CA CYS A 82 14.48 9.40 -13.19
C CYS A 82 15.69 8.55 -12.81
N THR A 83 15.96 7.54 -13.64
CA THR A 83 17.21 6.78 -13.60
C THR A 83 18.31 7.51 -14.38
N PRO A 84 19.61 7.18 -14.17
CA PRO A 84 20.72 7.73 -14.94
C PRO A 84 20.59 7.53 -16.46
N SER A 85 19.93 6.44 -16.90
CA SER A 85 19.66 6.18 -18.32
C SER A 85 18.54 7.05 -18.91
N GLY A 86 17.86 7.85 -18.10
CA GLY A 86 16.73 8.70 -18.50
C GLY A 86 15.38 8.00 -18.51
N TYR A 87 15.30 6.76 -18.02
CA TYR A 87 14.01 6.10 -17.80
C TYR A 87 13.25 6.77 -16.66
N ILE A 88 12.00 7.13 -16.91
CA ILE A 88 11.07 7.72 -15.95
C ILE A 88 10.35 6.60 -15.19
N VAL A 89 10.49 6.58 -13.87
CA VAL A 89 9.82 5.65 -12.97
C VAL A 89 8.44 6.23 -12.63
N GLY A 90 7.38 5.47 -12.91
CA GLY A 90 6.00 5.90 -12.71
C GLY A 90 5.16 5.68 -13.96
N SER A 91 4.03 6.38 -14.06
CA SER A 91 3.12 6.29 -15.19
C SER A 91 2.33 7.59 -15.36
N GLU A 92 1.95 7.90 -16.61
CA GLU A 92 0.94 8.92 -16.95
C GLU A 92 1.04 10.20 -16.10
N ASP A 93 2.17 10.90 -16.24
CA ASP A 93 2.46 12.19 -15.60
C ASP A 93 2.52 12.18 -14.06
N ARG A 94 2.56 11.00 -13.43
CA ARG A 94 2.63 10.87 -11.97
C ARG A 94 3.81 10.02 -11.52
N ASN A 95 4.61 10.61 -10.64
CA ASN A 95 5.67 9.87 -9.97
C ASN A 95 5.10 8.90 -8.91
N PRO A 96 5.86 7.88 -8.48
CA PRO A 96 5.39 6.89 -7.49
C PRO A 96 4.90 7.52 -6.17
N PHE A 97 5.50 8.62 -5.71
CA PHE A 97 5.06 9.31 -4.50
C PHE A 97 3.62 9.86 -4.65
N GLN A 98 3.33 10.50 -5.77
CA GLN A 98 1.99 11.02 -6.08
C GLN A 98 0.97 9.88 -6.21
N GLN A 99 1.35 8.74 -6.79
CA GLN A 99 0.50 7.56 -6.88
C GLN A 99 0.14 7.00 -5.48
N VAL A 100 1.10 6.89 -4.57
CA VAL A 100 0.85 6.51 -3.17
C VAL A 100 -0.06 7.52 -2.47
N TYR A 101 0.16 8.82 -2.69
CA TYR A 101 -0.69 9.86 -2.11
C TYR A 101 -2.14 9.74 -2.58
N GLU A 102 -2.38 9.48 -3.86
CA GLU A 102 -3.72 9.21 -4.40
C GLU A 102 -4.34 7.95 -3.80
N ASN A 103 -3.57 6.86 -3.68
CA ASN A 103 -4.02 5.62 -3.04
C ASN A 103 -4.45 5.88 -1.58
N ARG A 104 -3.72 6.74 -0.85
CA ARG A 104 -4.11 7.20 0.49
C ARG A 104 -5.42 7.98 0.47
N LEU A 105 -5.63 8.88 -0.48
CA LEU A 105 -6.89 9.62 -0.59
C LEU A 105 -8.07 8.69 -0.90
N LYS A 106 -7.88 7.68 -1.75
CA LYS A 106 -8.87 6.65 -2.06
C LYS A 106 -9.30 5.88 -0.82
N TRP A 107 -8.35 5.44 -0.01
CA TRP A 107 -8.62 4.84 1.29
C TRP A 107 -9.41 5.75 2.22
N LEU A 108 -9.00 7.02 2.36
CA LEU A 108 -9.70 7.98 3.20
C LEU A 108 -11.16 8.17 2.76
N ASN A 109 -11.39 8.27 1.44
CA ASN A 109 -12.73 8.42 0.88
C ASN A 109 -13.58 7.16 1.10
N LEU A 110 -13.02 5.97 0.87
CA LEU A 110 -13.68 4.70 1.13
C LEU A 110 -14.16 4.62 2.59
N LEU A 111 -13.28 4.91 3.54
CA LEU A 111 -13.58 4.87 4.97
C LEU A 111 -14.61 5.92 5.38
N LYS A 112 -14.50 7.16 4.87
CA LYS A 112 -15.48 8.21 5.14
C LYS A 112 -16.87 7.85 4.61
N GLY A 113 -16.96 7.34 3.39
CA GLY A 113 -18.21 6.92 2.75
C GLY A 113 -18.85 5.70 3.41
N ASN A 114 -18.03 4.82 3.97
CA ASN A 114 -18.49 3.56 4.59
C ASN A 114 -18.37 3.57 6.13
N LYS A 115 -18.20 4.74 6.77
CA LYS A 115 -18.00 4.84 8.22
C LYS A 115 -19.06 4.12 9.05
N HIS A 116 -20.29 4.02 8.54
CA HIS A 116 -21.40 3.33 9.20
C HIS A 116 -21.26 1.80 9.19
N LYS A 117 -20.51 1.23 8.23
CA LYS A 117 -20.22 -0.20 8.13
C LYS A 117 -19.05 -0.63 9.00
N PHE A 118 -18.13 0.29 9.28
CA PHE A 118 -16.91 0.04 10.05
C PHE A 118 -17.01 0.43 11.53
N ARG A 119 -18.12 1.04 11.95
CA ARG A 119 -18.37 1.30 13.37
C ARG A 119 -18.72 -0.01 14.07
N CYS A 120 -17.78 -0.50 14.88
CA CYS A 120 -18.13 -1.40 15.98
C CYS A 120 -19.15 -0.72 16.90
N PHE A 121 -20.12 -1.50 17.34
CA PHE A 121 -21.29 -1.16 18.13
C PHE A 121 -21.04 -0.14 19.26
N GLU A 122 -21.83 0.95 19.26
CA GLU A 122 -22.23 1.85 20.36
C GLU A 122 -21.19 2.49 21.31
N THR A 123 -19.91 2.11 21.29
CA THR A 123 -18.94 2.52 22.33
C THR A 123 -17.67 3.22 21.81
N ALA A 124 -17.46 3.33 20.50
CA ALA A 124 -16.29 3.99 19.94
C ALA A 124 -16.38 5.52 20.07
N THR A 125 -15.70 6.09 21.06
CA THR A 125 -15.47 7.54 21.15
C THR A 125 -14.26 7.93 20.29
N ASP A 126 -14.48 8.76 19.26
CA ASP A 126 -13.39 9.34 18.47
C ASP A 126 -12.94 10.65 19.14
N ASN A 127 -11.91 10.56 19.98
CA ASN A 127 -11.36 11.71 20.74
C ASN A 127 -10.10 12.31 20.07
N ARG A 128 -9.88 12.09 18.77
CA ARG A 128 -8.70 12.65 18.08
C ARG A 128 -8.92 14.13 17.73
N PRO A 129 -7.94 15.02 17.97
CA PRO A 129 -8.03 16.41 17.57
C PRO A 129 -7.94 16.55 16.04
N PHE A 130 -8.75 17.47 15.50
CA PHE A 130 -8.74 17.87 14.09
C PHE A 130 -7.48 18.65 13.73
#